data_AF-A0A0F3ILG4-F1
#
_entry.id   AF-A0A0F3ILG4-F1
#
_cell.length_a   1.000
_cell.length_b   1.000
_cell.length_c   1.000
_cell.angle_alpha   90.00
_cell.angle_beta   90.00
_cell.angle_gamma   90.00
#
_symmetry.space_group_name_H-M   'P 1'
#
loop_
_entity.id
_entity.type
_entity.pdbx_description
1 polymer ?
#
loop_
_entity_poly.entity_id
_entity_poly.type
_entity_poly.pdbx_seq_one_letter_code
_entity_poly.pdbx_strand_id
1 'polypeptide(L)'
;MRIWSLDFAMVYTALKLESDPAIQELITANVSLEKRIAEQQQPLKPFLYLIRRIKFHRMVVILALLDYFKESQIVFSLLGGYEVSQVSNTDLLAYELNSAVKFLEAAPNFRAGVNWLEIANRLTQQFPITIPGSDSFADNKSFAFRSIDGKWYSETFMSIVGESYFTSGESLFITEKLVKPLYWSHPFVVLGDPGTLERLRALGFRTFNKVIDEHYDTIKDPGMRLLALITELYRLGSLSPAELSQARNGLAEDVQYNFDYLCNGFYPHFAELFVDSFAEIMK
;
A
#
# COMPACT_ATOMS: atom_id res chain seq x y z
N MET A 1 5.35 -12.59 27.24
CA MET A 1 5.78 -12.23 25.87
C MET A 1 5.53 -10.74 25.72
N ARG A 2 6.56 -9.89 25.62
CA ARG A 2 6.34 -8.43 25.50
C ARG A 2 5.78 -8.15 24.12
N ILE A 3 4.49 -7.83 24.03
CA ILE A 3 3.91 -7.21 22.85
C ILE A 3 4.67 -5.90 22.67
N TRP A 4 5.55 -5.83 21.67
CA TRP A 4 6.22 -4.57 21.37
C TRP A 4 5.14 -3.56 20.99
N SER A 5 5.35 -2.28 21.31
CA SER A 5 4.41 -1.15 21.11
C SER A 5 3.91 -0.93 19.66
N LEU A 6 4.25 -1.82 18.73
CA LEU A 6 4.23 -1.65 17.29
C LEU A 6 3.34 -2.68 16.58
N ASP A 7 3.26 -3.91 17.10
CA ASP A 7 2.14 -4.82 16.75
C ASP A 7 0.80 -4.18 17.19
N PHE A 8 0.85 -3.28 18.18
CA PHE A 8 -0.26 -2.44 18.63
C PHE A 8 -0.89 -1.61 17.49
N ALA A 9 -0.12 -1.08 16.52
CA ALA A 9 -0.71 -0.24 15.48
C ALA A 9 -1.59 -1.03 14.50
N MET A 10 -1.14 -2.24 14.13
CA MET A 10 -1.95 -3.19 13.37
C MET A 10 -3.18 -3.63 14.16
N VAL A 11 -2.99 -4.08 15.40
CA VAL A 11 -4.07 -4.57 16.26
C VAL A 11 -5.08 -3.45 16.57
N TYR A 12 -4.61 -2.23 16.85
CA TYR A 12 -5.48 -1.08 17.06
C TYR A 12 -6.27 -0.70 15.81
N THR A 13 -5.63 -0.75 14.64
CA THR A 13 -6.33 -0.51 13.37
C THR A 13 -7.36 -1.59 13.13
N ALA A 14 -6.98 -2.85 13.29
CA ALA A 14 -7.85 -4.00 13.18
C ALA A 14 -9.08 -3.92 14.10
N LEU A 15 -8.86 -3.64 15.39
CA LEU A 15 -9.92 -3.46 16.38
C LEU A 15 -10.82 -2.29 16.01
N LYS A 16 -10.25 -1.18 15.52
CA LYS A 16 -11.04 -0.06 15.01
C LYS A 16 -11.89 -0.45 13.81
N LEU A 17 -11.33 -1.23 12.88
CA LEU A 17 -12.07 -1.74 11.73
C LEU A 17 -13.24 -2.60 12.18
N GLU A 18 -13.03 -3.51 13.11
CA GLU A 18 -14.09 -4.39 13.63
C GLU A 18 -15.15 -3.63 14.43
N SER A 19 -14.76 -2.63 15.21
CA SER A 19 -15.71 -1.85 16.02
C SER A 19 -16.54 -0.83 15.24
N ASP A 20 -16.20 -0.56 13.98
CA ASP A 20 -16.89 0.44 13.16
C ASP A 20 -18.22 -0.14 12.65
N PRO A 21 -19.38 0.44 13.01
CA PRO A 21 -20.68 -0.05 12.59
C PRO A 21 -20.87 -0.11 11.08
N ALA A 22 -20.25 0.80 10.31
CA ALA A 22 -20.28 0.76 8.85
C ALA A 22 -19.48 -0.41 8.30
N ILE A 23 -18.43 -0.83 9.01
CA ILE A 23 -17.65 -2.01 8.66
C ILE A 23 -18.36 -3.28 9.08
N GLN A 24 -19.02 -3.32 10.24
CA GLN A 24 -19.87 -4.44 10.63
C GLN A 24 -21.06 -4.60 9.68
N GLU A 25 -21.67 -3.50 9.25
CA GLU A 25 -22.68 -3.48 8.22
C GLU A 25 -22.10 -3.95 6.88
N LEU A 26 -20.88 -3.58 6.50
CA LEU A 26 -20.20 -4.16 5.33
C LEU A 26 -19.85 -5.64 5.55
N ILE A 27 -19.39 -6.11 6.71
CA ILE A 27 -19.13 -7.53 6.97
C ILE A 27 -20.43 -8.33 6.81
N THR A 28 -21.54 -7.76 7.28
CA THR A 28 -22.86 -8.39 7.28
C THR A 28 -23.57 -8.26 5.91
N ALA A 29 -23.39 -7.15 5.19
CA ALA A 29 -24.03 -6.84 3.92
C ALA A 29 -23.21 -7.25 2.69
N ASN A 30 -21.89 -7.40 2.84
CA ASN A 30 -20.96 -7.59 1.72
C ASN A 30 -20.64 -9.07 1.51
N VAL A 31 -21.68 -9.74 1.01
CA VAL A 31 -21.77 -10.83 0.03
C VAL A 31 -20.55 -11.74 -0.18
N SER A 32 -20.84 -13.05 -0.30
CA SER A 32 -19.91 -14.13 -0.60
C SER A 32 -18.81 -13.72 -1.58
N LEU A 33 -17.58 -14.16 -1.28
CA LEU A 33 -16.37 -14.03 -2.07
C LEU A 33 -16.59 -14.16 -3.59
N GLU A 34 -17.45 -15.09 -4.00
CA GLU A 34 -17.84 -15.32 -5.39
C GLU A 34 -18.39 -14.06 -6.07
N LYS A 35 -19.17 -13.24 -5.37
CA LYS A 35 -19.69 -11.98 -5.91
C LYS A 35 -18.63 -10.89 -5.98
N ARG A 36 -17.69 -10.80 -5.01
CA ARG A 36 -16.56 -9.86 -5.10
C ARG A 36 -15.60 -10.24 -6.23
N ILE A 37 -15.35 -11.54 -6.41
CA ILE A 37 -14.53 -12.04 -7.52
C ILE A 37 -15.25 -11.83 -8.86
N ALA A 38 -16.57 -12.05 -8.91
CA ALA A 38 -17.40 -11.90 -10.11
C ALA A 38 -17.71 -10.44 -10.48
N GLU A 39 -17.75 -9.50 -9.54
CA GLU A 39 -17.95 -8.06 -9.81
C GLU A 39 -16.69 -7.39 -10.38
N GLN A 40 -15.51 -7.96 -10.13
CA GLN A 40 -14.21 -7.57 -10.72
C GLN A 40 -14.05 -8.13 -12.16
N GLN A 41 -15.10 -8.09 -12.98
CA GLN A 41 -15.11 -8.52 -14.39
C GLN A 41 -14.81 -7.37 -15.38
N GLN A 42 -14.51 -6.17 -14.89
CA GLN A 42 -14.06 -5.04 -15.70
C GLN A 42 -12.53 -5.09 -15.89
N PRO A 43 -11.97 -4.49 -16.96
CA PRO A 43 -10.52 -4.37 -17.11
C PRO A 43 -9.95 -3.63 -15.90
N LEU A 44 -9.20 -4.36 -15.06
CA LEU A 44 -8.62 -3.81 -13.84
C LEU A 44 -7.51 -2.82 -14.20
N LYS A 45 -7.48 -1.71 -13.47
CA LYS A 45 -6.31 -0.83 -13.45
C LYS A 45 -5.15 -1.56 -12.76
N PRO A 46 -3.90 -1.45 -13.20
CA PRO A 46 -2.80 -2.23 -12.63
C PRO A 46 -2.57 -1.97 -11.14
N PHE A 47 -2.61 -0.70 -10.72
CA PHE A 47 -2.15 -0.32 -9.38
C PHE A 47 -3.08 0.67 -8.67
N LEU A 48 -3.23 0.43 -7.37
CA LEU A 48 -3.72 1.37 -6.36
C LEU A 48 -2.55 1.86 -5.50
N TYR A 49 -2.26 3.16 -5.49
CA TYR A 49 -1.18 3.74 -4.70
C TYR A 49 -1.63 4.93 -3.83
N LEU A 50 -1.87 4.66 -2.54
CA LEU A 50 -2.38 5.66 -1.59
C LEU A 50 -1.25 6.45 -0.93
N ILE A 51 -0.71 7.48 -1.60
CA ILE A 51 0.35 8.33 -1.04
C ILE A 51 -0.26 9.38 -0.10
N ARG A 52 -0.09 9.14 1.20
CA ARG A 52 -0.58 10.04 2.27
C ARG A 52 0.51 10.91 2.88
N ARG A 53 1.78 10.68 2.55
CA ARG A 53 2.93 11.44 3.06
C ARG A 53 3.98 11.58 1.98
N ILE A 54 4.48 12.79 1.80
CA ILE A 54 5.55 13.10 0.85
C ILE A 54 6.87 12.56 1.41
N LYS A 55 7.51 11.66 0.64
CA LYS A 55 8.81 11.07 0.93
C LYS A 55 9.48 10.69 -0.39
N PHE A 56 10.79 10.86 -0.46
CA PHE A 56 11.65 10.51 -1.60
C PHE A 56 11.24 9.21 -2.32
N HIS A 57 11.26 8.08 -1.62
CA HIS A 57 11.00 6.75 -2.19
C HIS A 57 9.62 6.63 -2.85
N ARG A 58 8.61 7.34 -2.32
CA ARG A 58 7.26 7.36 -2.91
C ARG A 58 7.21 8.20 -4.17
N MET A 59 7.99 9.28 -4.21
CA MET A 59 8.12 10.15 -5.38
C MET A 59 8.81 9.43 -6.53
N VAL A 60 9.86 8.66 -6.24
CA VAL A 60 10.52 7.81 -7.25
C VAL A 60 9.52 6.83 -7.87
N VAL A 61 8.74 6.12 -7.05
CA VAL A 61 7.77 5.13 -7.55
C VAL A 61 6.65 5.76 -8.37
N ILE A 62 6.04 6.87 -7.90
CA ILE A 62 4.96 7.51 -8.68
C ILE A 62 5.46 8.11 -9.99
N LEU A 63 6.66 8.71 -10.02
CA LEU A 63 7.26 9.18 -11.27
C LEU A 63 7.50 8.01 -12.24
N ALA A 64 8.10 6.92 -11.75
CA ALA A 64 8.33 5.74 -12.57
C ALA A 64 7.03 5.15 -13.15
N LEU A 65 5.96 5.07 -12.35
CA LEU A 65 4.66 4.62 -12.85
C LEU A 65 4.09 5.56 -13.90
N LEU A 66 4.23 6.88 -13.75
CA LEU A 66 3.68 7.87 -14.68
C LEU A 66 4.51 8.08 -15.96
N ASP A 67 5.72 7.55 -16.00
CA ASP A 67 6.45 7.33 -17.26
C ASP A 67 5.82 6.18 -18.06
N TYR A 68 5.46 5.09 -17.37
CA TYR A 68 4.94 3.90 -18.03
C TYR A 68 3.44 3.98 -18.35
N PHE A 69 2.66 4.64 -17.48
CA PHE A 69 1.21 4.70 -17.53
C PHE A 69 0.69 6.13 -17.67
N LYS A 70 -0.42 6.28 -18.40
CA LYS A 70 -1.24 7.49 -18.28
C LYS A 70 -1.86 7.53 -16.88
N GLU A 71 -2.06 8.75 -16.35
CA GLU A 71 -2.70 8.95 -15.03
C GLU A 71 -4.07 8.26 -14.92
N SER A 72 -4.83 8.17 -16.02
CA SER A 72 -6.13 7.49 -16.03
C SER A 72 -6.05 5.96 -15.87
N GLN A 73 -4.89 5.35 -16.09
CA GLN A 73 -4.68 3.90 -16.04
C GLN A 73 -4.30 3.40 -14.65
N ILE A 74 -3.85 4.26 -13.75
CA ILE A 74 -3.55 3.92 -12.35
C ILE A 74 -4.49 4.68 -11.40
N VAL A 75 -4.64 4.19 -10.18
CA VAL A 75 -5.38 4.91 -9.13
C VAL A 75 -4.39 5.32 -8.06
N PHE A 76 -4.23 6.62 -7.81
CA PHE A 76 -3.33 7.09 -6.77
C PHE A 76 -3.84 8.36 -6.08
N SER A 77 -3.37 8.58 -4.86
CA SER A 77 -3.54 9.86 -4.14
C SER A 77 -2.17 10.48 -3.88
N LEU A 78 -2.13 11.80 -3.66
CA LEU A 78 -0.98 12.54 -3.18
C LEU A 78 -1.46 13.70 -2.29
N LEU A 79 -1.59 13.45 -0.99
CA LEU A 79 -2.31 14.36 -0.07
C LEU A 79 -1.40 15.25 0.78
N GLY A 80 -0.11 14.97 0.90
CA GLY A 80 0.76 15.70 1.85
C GLY A 80 0.55 15.28 3.31
N GLY A 81 1.58 15.45 4.12
CA GLY A 81 1.53 15.11 5.55
C GLY A 81 0.88 16.21 6.39
N TYR A 82 0.74 15.96 7.70
CA TYR A 82 0.48 17.02 8.66
C TYR A 82 1.65 18.03 8.62
N GLU A 83 1.34 19.32 8.56
CA GLU A 83 2.33 20.39 8.66
C GLU A 83 2.96 20.38 10.06
N VAL A 84 4.00 19.57 10.24
CA VAL A 84 4.80 19.54 11.48
C VAL A 84 6.02 20.46 11.35
N SER A 85 6.31 20.96 10.15
CA SER A 85 7.45 21.83 9.83
C SER A 85 7.01 23.19 9.31
N GLN A 86 7.88 24.20 9.44
CA GLN A 86 7.70 25.53 8.82
C GLN A 86 7.72 25.51 7.28
N VAL A 87 8.09 24.39 6.67
CA VAL A 87 8.11 24.19 5.22
C VAL A 87 6.72 23.76 4.75
N SER A 88 6.19 24.45 3.72
CA SER A 88 4.90 24.09 3.13
C SER A 88 4.95 22.70 2.50
N ASN A 89 3.82 21.99 2.47
CA ASN A 89 3.73 20.69 1.80
C ASN A 89 4.09 20.77 0.30
N THR A 90 3.80 21.89 -0.36
CA THR A 90 4.14 22.11 -1.77
C THR A 90 5.65 22.22 -1.97
N ASP A 91 6.35 22.95 -1.11
CA ASP A 91 7.82 23.09 -1.18
C ASP A 91 8.50 21.75 -0.90
N LEU A 92 8.00 21.01 0.10
CA LEU A 92 8.48 19.65 0.40
C LEU A 92 8.27 18.71 -0.78
N LEU A 93 7.10 18.78 -1.43
CA LEU A 93 6.80 17.99 -2.62
C LEU A 93 7.78 18.30 -3.76
N ALA A 94 7.98 19.58 -4.07
CA ALA A 94 8.89 19.99 -5.13
C ALA A 94 10.34 19.52 -4.83
N TYR A 95 10.79 19.63 -3.58
CA TYR A 95 12.11 19.15 -3.16
C TYR A 95 12.27 17.63 -3.35
N GLU A 96 11.29 16.85 -2.91
CA GLU A 96 11.33 15.38 -2.98
C GLU A 96 11.19 14.88 -4.42
N LEU A 97 10.35 15.51 -5.24
CA LEU A 97 10.25 15.23 -6.68
C LEU A 97 11.56 15.55 -7.41
N ASN A 98 12.18 16.70 -7.15
CA ASN A 98 13.47 17.05 -7.75
C ASN A 98 14.57 16.05 -7.36
N SER A 99 14.55 15.56 -6.13
CA SER A 99 15.48 14.52 -5.67
C SER A 99 15.21 13.19 -6.39
N ALA A 100 13.94 12.82 -6.55
CA ALA A 100 13.54 11.61 -7.28
C ALA A 100 13.89 11.67 -8.77
N VAL A 101 13.74 12.83 -9.42
CA VAL A 101 14.17 13.08 -10.81
C VAL A 101 15.66 12.78 -10.96
N LYS A 102 16.51 13.37 -10.11
CA LYS A 102 17.96 13.14 -10.14
C LYS A 102 18.34 11.67 -9.97
N PHE A 103 17.63 10.96 -9.09
CA PHE A 103 17.83 9.53 -8.89
C PHE A 103 17.49 8.72 -10.15
N LEU A 104 16.35 9.02 -10.79
CA LEU A 104 15.90 8.32 -11.99
C LEU A 104 16.79 8.63 -13.21
N GLU A 105 17.27 9.88 -13.36
CA GLU A 105 18.20 10.27 -14.42
C GLU A 105 19.57 9.59 -14.30
N ALA A 106 20.01 9.31 -13.07
CA ALA A 106 21.28 8.63 -12.81
C ALA A 106 21.18 7.09 -12.94
N ALA A 107 19.97 6.54 -12.98
CA ALA A 107 19.77 5.09 -12.95
C ALA A 107 19.85 4.47 -14.36
N PRO A 108 20.71 3.45 -14.58
CA PRO A 108 21.07 2.96 -15.92
C PRO A 108 19.96 2.18 -16.63
N ASN A 109 18.94 1.73 -15.89
CA ASN A 109 17.93 0.78 -16.38
C ASN A 109 16.58 1.43 -16.73
N PHE A 110 16.47 2.75 -16.61
CA PHE A 110 15.25 3.45 -17.01
C PHE A 110 15.29 3.87 -18.48
N ARG A 111 14.08 4.03 -19.04
CA ARG A 111 13.90 4.38 -20.45
C ARG A 111 14.63 5.69 -20.77
N ALA A 112 15.42 5.68 -21.84
CA ALA A 112 16.04 6.89 -22.34
C ALA A 112 14.97 7.86 -22.88
N GLY A 113 15.17 9.16 -22.69
CA GLY A 113 14.31 10.20 -23.26
C GLY A 113 13.06 10.54 -22.45
N VAL A 114 12.91 10.01 -21.23
CA VAL A 114 11.82 10.38 -20.33
C VAL A 114 12.07 11.78 -19.76
N ASN A 115 11.09 12.67 -19.89
CA ASN A 115 11.14 14.00 -19.29
C ASN A 115 10.59 13.96 -17.86
N TRP A 116 11.38 13.43 -16.93
CA TRP A 116 11.01 13.29 -15.51
C TRP A 116 10.60 14.63 -14.88
N LEU A 117 11.28 15.71 -15.27
CA LEU A 117 11.01 17.05 -14.77
C LEU A 117 9.60 17.54 -15.19
N GLU A 118 9.15 17.22 -16.40
CA GLU A 118 7.80 17.54 -16.85
C GLU A 118 6.73 16.81 -16.02
N ILE A 119 6.93 15.51 -15.76
CA ILE A 119 6.01 14.73 -14.92
C ILE A 119 5.98 15.30 -13.49
N ALA A 120 7.15 15.61 -12.92
CA ALA A 120 7.27 16.21 -11.60
C ALA A 120 6.57 17.58 -11.50
N ASN A 121 6.75 18.44 -12.50
CA ASN A 121 6.10 19.75 -12.54
C ASN A 121 4.59 19.61 -12.63
N ARG A 122 4.09 18.67 -13.46
CA ARG A 122 2.66 18.38 -13.58
C ARG A 122 2.07 17.91 -12.24
N LEU A 123 2.72 16.98 -11.55
CA LEU A 123 2.30 16.53 -10.21
C LEU A 123 2.28 17.66 -9.19
N THR A 124 3.27 18.55 -9.22
CA THR A 124 3.32 19.71 -8.32
C THR A 124 2.17 20.68 -8.56
N GLN A 125 1.79 20.90 -9.83
CA GLN A 125 0.66 21.78 -10.20
C GLN A 125 -0.70 21.17 -9.84
N GLN A 126 -0.83 19.84 -9.89
CA GLN A 126 -2.06 19.12 -9.54
C GLN A 126 -2.20 18.87 -8.03
N PHE A 127 -1.15 19.14 -7.23
CA PHE A 127 -1.16 18.86 -5.81
C PHE A 127 -2.13 19.78 -5.04
N PRO A 128 -2.93 19.27 -4.07
CA PRO A 128 -3.05 17.87 -3.66
C PRO A 128 -3.92 17.03 -4.60
N ILE A 129 -3.53 15.76 -4.79
CA ILE A 129 -4.26 14.81 -5.64
C ILE A 129 -5.10 13.88 -4.75
N THR A 130 -6.42 14.00 -4.84
CA THR A 130 -7.38 13.10 -4.19
C THR A 130 -7.89 12.05 -5.16
N ILE A 131 -8.44 10.95 -4.65
CA ILE A 131 -9.08 9.94 -5.50
C ILE A 131 -10.54 10.37 -5.74
N PRO A 132 -11.09 10.24 -6.97
CA PRO A 132 -12.48 10.54 -7.24
C PRO A 132 -13.43 9.82 -6.27
N GLY A 133 -14.35 10.56 -5.64
CA GLY A 133 -15.28 10.06 -4.63
C GLY A 133 -14.77 10.14 -3.18
N SER A 134 -13.54 10.61 -2.93
CA SER A 134 -13.11 10.95 -1.57
C SER A 134 -13.45 12.40 -1.24
N ASP A 135 -14.50 12.63 -0.46
CA ASP A 135 -14.91 13.98 -0.07
C ASP A 135 -13.88 14.61 0.90
N SER A 136 -13.14 15.58 0.38
CA SER A 136 -12.29 16.57 1.06
C SER A 136 -10.90 16.14 1.58
N PHE A 137 -9.93 17.03 1.30
CA PHE A 137 -8.57 17.09 1.85
C PHE A 137 -8.54 17.29 3.38
N ALA A 138 -9.63 17.79 3.97
CA ALA A 138 -9.69 18.31 5.33
C ALA A 138 -9.45 17.25 6.41
N ASP A 139 -9.44 15.97 6.05
CA ASP A 139 -9.43 14.91 7.04
C ASP A 139 -8.60 13.72 6.57
N ASN A 140 -7.27 13.90 6.52
CA ASN A 140 -6.27 12.84 6.29
C ASN A 140 -6.46 11.62 7.21
N LYS A 141 -7.05 11.82 8.41
CA LYS A 141 -7.51 10.77 9.33
C LYS A 141 -8.72 10.06 8.75
N SER A 142 -9.78 10.79 8.39
CA SER A 142 -10.91 10.20 7.66
C SER A 142 -10.48 9.50 6.38
N PHE A 143 -9.58 10.02 5.53
CA PHE A 143 -9.11 9.28 4.34
C PHE A 143 -8.38 7.97 4.70
N ALA A 144 -7.67 7.95 5.84
CA ALA A 144 -7.10 6.73 6.39
C ALA A 144 -8.15 5.72 6.87
N PHE A 145 -9.37 6.14 7.21
CA PHE A 145 -10.42 5.27 7.77
C PHE A 145 -11.67 5.13 6.88
N ARG A 146 -11.91 6.00 5.91
CA ARG A 146 -13.07 6.06 5.00
C ARG A 146 -12.75 5.67 3.57
N SER A 147 -11.47 5.46 3.23
CA SER A 147 -11.08 4.74 1.99
C SER A 147 -11.51 3.25 2.00
N ILE A 148 -12.45 2.89 2.86
CA ILE A 148 -13.00 1.56 3.11
C ILE A 148 -14.25 1.36 2.25
N ASP A 149 -14.66 2.31 1.42
CA ASP A 149 -15.69 2.04 0.40
C ASP A 149 -15.30 0.93 -0.61
N GLY A 150 -14.08 0.38 -0.53
CA GLY A 150 -13.68 -0.89 -1.16
C GLY A 150 -13.55 -0.84 -2.68
N LYS A 151 -14.23 0.10 -3.32
CA LYS A 151 -14.35 0.24 -4.77
C LYS A 151 -13.01 0.31 -5.48
N TRP A 152 -12.03 1.02 -4.93
CA TRP A 152 -10.72 1.11 -5.56
C TRP A 152 -9.95 -0.21 -5.50
N TYR A 153 -10.19 -1.05 -4.49
CA TYR A 153 -9.63 -2.40 -4.41
C TYR A 153 -10.32 -3.38 -5.36
N SER A 154 -11.57 -3.12 -5.77
CA SER A 154 -12.24 -3.91 -6.80
C SER A 154 -11.97 -3.43 -8.23
N GLU A 155 -11.56 -2.17 -8.41
CA GLU A 155 -11.21 -1.62 -9.73
C GLU A 155 -9.72 -1.74 -10.08
N THR A 156 -8.90 -2.20 -9.13
CA THR A 156 -7.46 -2.37 -9.33
C THR A 156 -7.03 -3.82 -9.12
N PHE A 157 -5.89 -4.18 -9.71
CA PHE A 157 -5.32 -5.52 -9.58
C PHE A 157 -4.51 -5.67 -8.29
N MET A 158 -3.78 -4.61 -7.88
CA MET A 158 -2.83 -4.69 -6.78
C MET A 158 -2.60 -3.34 -6.09
N SER A 159 -2.34 -3.37 -4.78
CA SER A 159 -1.93 -2.19 -4.01
C SER A 159 -0.40 -2.05 -3.95
N ILE A 160 0.08 -0.81 -4.07
CA ILE A 160 1.44 -0.44 -3.68
C ILE A 160 1.37 0.13 -2.27
N VAL A 161 1.91 -0.61 -1.31
CA VAL A 161 1.83 -0.26 0.10
C VAL A 161 3.12 0.42 0.53
N GLY A 162 3.08 1.75 0.62
CA GLY A 162 4.23 2.55 1.05
C GLY A 162 4.33 2.69 2.56
N GLU A 163 5.26 1.96 3.18
CA GLU A 163 5.52 2.05 4.61
C GLU A 163 6.31 3.31 5.00
N SER A 164 6.34 3.64 6.29
CA SER A 164 6.98 4.89 6.75
C SER A 164 8.51 4.82 6.74
N TYR A 165 9.06 3.63 6.94
CA TYR A 165 10.49 3.35 6.96
C TYR A 165 10.88 2.61 5.69
N PHE A 166 12.06 2.95 5.15
CA PHE A 166 12.55 2.47 3.86
C PHE A 166 14.09 2.43 3.81
N THR A 167 14.82 2.56 4.91
CA THR A 167 16.28 2.76 4.84
C THR A 167 17.06 1.64 5.51
N SER A 168 17.05 1.55 6.83
CA SER A 168 18.05 0.75 7.56
C SER A 168 17.65 -0.71 7.76
N GLY A 169 16.37 -1.09 7.61
CA GLY A 169 15.89 -2.43 8.00
C GLY A 169 15.83 -2.66 9.49
N GLU A 170 16.16 -1.64 10.29
CA GLU A 170 16.06 -1.67 11.75
C GLU A 170 14.62 -1.43 12.22
N SER A 171 13.73 -1.08 11.30
CA SER A 171 12.37 -0.62 11.55
C SER A 171 11.36 -1.45 10.72
N LEU A 172 11.37 -2.77 10.93
CA LEU A 172 10.43 -3.74 10.36
C LEU A 172 9.02 -3.59 10.97
N PHE A 173 8.38 -2.46 10.69
CA PHE A 173 7.06 -2.12 11.21
C PHE A 173 5.97 -2.40 10.18
N ILE A 174 4.94 -3.14 10.61
CA ILE A 174 3.73 -3.36 9.83
C ILE A 174 2.67 -2.42 10.38
N THR A 175 2.08 -1.59 9.51
CA THR A 175 1.15 -0.54 9.92
C THR A 175 -0.27 -0.80 9.40
N GLU A 176 -1.19 0.14 9.68
CA GLU A 176 -2.56 0.13 9.18
C GLU A 176 -2.66 0.02 7.65
N LYS A 177 -1.57 0.38 6.96
CA LYS A 177 -1.49 0.40 5.50
C LYS A 177 -1.55 -1.00 4.90
N LEU A 178 -0.99 -2.00 5.58
CA LEU A 178 -1.02 -3.39 5.16
C LEU A 178 -2.34 -4.09 5.54
N VAL A 179 -2.98 -3.66 6.63
CA VAL A 179 -4.26 -4.23 7.07
C VAL A 179 -5.37 -4.03 6.02
N LYS A 180 -5.41 -2.89 5.34
CA LYS A 180 -6.45 -2.61 4.35
C LYS A 180 -6.47 -3.57 3.16
N PRO A 181 -5.37 -3.78 2.40
CA PRO A 181 -5.39 -4.73 1.30
C PRO A 181 -5.61 -6.17 1.79
N LEU A 182 -5.12 -6.54 2.99
CA LEU A 182 -5.45 -7.85 3.60
C LEU A 182 -6.97 -7.99 3.81
N TYR A 183 -7.61 -6.97 4.38
CA TYR A 183 -9.06 -6.94 4.60
C TYR A 183 -9.88 -6.95 3.29
N TRP A 184 -9.38 -6.28 2.24
CA TRP A 184 -10.04 -6.26 0.93
C TRP A 184 -9.70 -7.46 0.04
N SER A 185 -8.97 -8.46 0.56
CA SER A 185 -8.48 -9.60 -0.24
C SER A 185 -7.74 -9.14 -1.51
N HIS A 186 -6.99 -8.05 -1.38
CA HIS A 186 -6.34 -7.38 -2.49
C HIS A 186 -4.83 -7.67 -2.46
N PRO A 187 -4.23 -8.19 -3.55
CA PRO A 187 -2.79 -8.37 -3.64
C PRO A 187 -2.02 -7.06 -3.39
N PHE A 188 -0.78 -7.17 -2.92
CA PHE A 188 0.05 -5.99 -2.69
C PHE A 188 1.55 -6.25 -2.88
N VAL A 189 2.27 -5.17 -3.23
CA VAL A 189 3.72 -5.05 -3.02
C VAL A 189 4.01 -4.07 -1.90
N VAL A 190 5.15 -4.23 -1.23
CA VAL A 190 5.54 -3.37 -0.10
C VAL A 190 6.72 -2.50 -0.48
N LEU A 191 6.52 -1.19 -0.46
CA LEU A 191 7.58 -0.21 -0.50
C LEU A 191 7.95 0.16 0.94
N GLY A 192 8.85 -0.61 1.54
CA GLY A 192 9.23 -0.48 2.94
C GLY A 192 10.69 -0.87 3.23
N ASP A 193 10.99 -1.12 4.50
CA ASP A 193 12.28 -1.62 4.96
C ASP A 193 12.52 -3.06 4.45
N PRO A 194 13.79 -3.47 4.24
CA PRO A 194 14.09 -4.81 3.78
C PRO A 194 13.72 -5.85 4.84
N GLY A 195 13.10 -6.96 4.43
CA GLY A 195 12.59 -8.02 5.31
C GLY A 195 11.15 -7.78 5.80
N THR A 196 10.43 -6.80 5.23
CA THR A 196 9.04 -6.54 5.63
C THR A 196 8.14 -7.73 5.29
N LEU A 197 8.36 -8.36 4.13
CA LEU A 197 7.60 -9.55 3.73
C LEU A 197 7.96 -10.76 4.60
N GLU A 198 9.23 -10.90 5.00
CA GLU A 198 9.64 -11.94 5.95
C GLU A 198 8.94 -11.78 7.31
N ARG A 199 8.90 -10.55 7.84
CA ARG A 199 8.17 -10.24 9.07
C ARG A 199 6.68 -10.55 8.93
N LEU A 200 6.07 -10.23 7.79
CA LEU A 200 4.67 -10.50 7.53
C LEU A 200 4.36 -12.00 7.54
N ARG A 201 5.24 -12.83 6.94
CA ARG A 201 5.15 -14.30 7.02
C ARG A 201 5.32 -14.82 8.45
N ALA A 202 6.23 -14.24 9.23
CA ALA A 202 6.44 -14.60 10.63
C ALA A 202 5.20 -14.30 11.50
N LEU A 203 4.34 -13.36 11.08
CA LEU A 203 3.04 -13.10 11.72
C LEU A 203 1.92 -14.03 11.25
N GLY A 204 2.19 -14.99 10.37
CA GLY A 204 1.23 -15.98 9.90
C GLY A 204 0.52 -15.62 8.59
N PHE A 205 0.75 -14.43 8.03
CA PHE A 205 0.20 -14.06 6.72
C PHE A 205 0.98 -14.68 5.55
N ARG A 206 0.32 -14.89 4.43
CA ARG A 206 0.93 -15.29 3.17
C ARG A 206 1.31 -14.07 2.33
N THR A 207 2.35 -14.23 1.52
CA THR A 207 2.76 -13.25 0.50
C THR A 207 2.53 -13.85 -0.88
N PHE A 208 2.91 -13.16 -1.94
CA PHE A 208 2.42 -13.41 -3.30
C PHE A 208 3.53 -13.86 -4.27
N ASN A 209 4.54 -14.58 -3.76
CA ASN A 209 5.71 -15.04 -4.53
C ASN A 209 5.38 -15.98 -5.71
N LYS A 210 4.15 -16.49 -5.81
CA LYS A 210 3.66 -17.25 -6.98
C LYS A 210 3.56 -16.37 -8.24
N VAL A 211 3.36 -15.07 -8.07
CA VAL A 211 3.15 -14.11 -9.15
C VAL A 211 4.11 -12.93 -9.08
N ILE A 212 4.46 -12.48 -7.88
CA ILE A 212 5.33 -11.33 -7.64
C ILE A 212 6.75 -11.82 -7.40
N ASP A 213 7.74 -11.23 -8.08
CA ASP A 213 9.13 -11.37 -7.67
C ASP A 213 9.38 -10.53 -6.40
N GLU A 214 9.44 -11.21 -5.25
CA GLU A 214 9.63 -10.59 -3.95
C GLU A 214 11.10 -10.38 -3.58
N HIS A 215 12.05 -10.65 -4.49
CA HIS A 215 13.49 -10.50 -4.23
C HIS A 215 13.87 -9.09 -3.77
N TYR A 216 13.15 -8.06 -4.24
CA TYR A 216 13.40 -6.66 -3.85
C TYR A 216 13.39 -6.47 -2.32
N ASP A 217 12.55 -7.21 -1.58
CA ASP A 217 12.42 -7.06 -0.12
C ASP A 217 13.69 -7.51 0.62
N THR A 218 14.53 -8.34 0.00
CA THR A 218 15.79 -8.80 0.59
C THR A 218 16.97 -7.85 0.33
N ILE A 219 16.80 -6.87 -0.56
CA ILE A 219 17.86 -5.94 -0.95
C ILE A 219 18.05 -4.87 0.12
N LYS A 220 19.24 -4.84 0.73
CA LYS A 220 19.58 -3.89 1.81
C LYS A 220 19.79 -2.46 1.32
N ASP A 221 20.46 -2.29 0.18
CA ASP A 221 20.69 -0.97 -0.39
C ASP A 221 19.35 -0.34 -0.84
N PRO A 222 18.94 0.82 -0.29
CA PRO A 222 17.63 1.41 -0.58
C PRO A 222 17.45 1.79 -2.05
N GLY A 223 18.51 2.24 -2.72
CA GLY A 223 18.48 2.59 -4.14
C GLY A 223 18.25 1.37 -5.01
N MET A 224 19.05 0.33 -4.81
CA MET A 224 18.91 -0.95 -5.53
C MET A 224 17.56 -1.62 -5.25
N ARG A 225 17.04 -1.52 -4.01
CA ARG A 225 15.70 -2.01 -3.68
C ARG A 225 14.61 -1.26 -4.45
N LEU A 226 14.69 0.07 -4.56
CA LEU A 226 13.77 0.85 -5.40
C LEU A 226 13.80 0.38 -6.85
N LEU A 227 15.00 0.23 -7.42
CA LEU A 227 15.16 -0.19 -8.81
C LEU A 227 14.57 -1.58 -9.06
N ALA A 228 14.81 -2.53 -8.15
CA ALA A 228 14.25 -3.88 -8.24
C ALA A 228 12.72 -3.88 -8.11
N LEU A 229 12.17 -3.15 -7.14
CA LEU A 229 10.72 -3.01 -6.98
C LEU A 229 10.07 -2.39 -8.24
N ILE A 230 10.66 -1.33 -8.79
CA ILE A 230 10.12 -0.65 -9.98
C ILE A 230 10.19 -1.57 -11.20
N THR A 231 11.26 -2.34 -11.35
CA THR A 231 11.38 -3.35 -12.41
C THR A 231 10.22 -4.35 -12.33
N GLU A 232 9.91 -4.82 -11.12
CA GLU A 232 8.79 -5.73 -10.91
C GLU A 232 7.43 -5.08 -11.16
N LEU A 233 7.25 -3.81 -10.75
CA LEU A 233 6.04 -3.04 -11.07
C LEU A 233 5.85 -2.87 -12.59
N TYR A 234 6.91 -2.66 -13.36
CA TYR A 234 6.82 -2.62 -14.83
C TYR A 234 6.46 -3.97 -15.42
N ARG A 235 7.04 -5.07 -14.91
CA ARG A 235 6.69 -6.42 -15.36
C ARG A 235 5.21 -6.72 -15.11
N LEU A 236 4.74 -6.52 -13.87
CA LEU A 236 3.33 -6.69 -13.50
C LEU A 236 2.41 -5.77 -14.31
N GLY A 237 2.86 -4.54 -14.52
CA GLY A 237 2.19 -3.52 -15.31
C GLY A 237 2.11 -3.79 -16.81
N SER A 238 2.94 -4.72 -17.31
CA SER A 238 3.00 -5.12 -18.72
C SER A 238 2.16 -6.35 -19.05
N LEU A 239 1.60 -7.02 -18.04
CA LEU A 239 0.77 -8.21 -18.21
C LEU A 239 -0.46 -7.89 -19.07
N SER A 240 -0.72 -8.74 -20.05
CA SER A 240 -1.94 -8.70 -20.85
C SER A 240 -3.18 -9.02 -19.99
N PRO A 241 -4.40 -8.71 -20.45
CA PRO A 241 -5.62 -9.06 -19.72
C PRO A 241 -5.73 -10.56 -19.37
N ALA A 242 -5.26 -11.45 -20.24
CA ALA A 242 -5.25 -12.89 -19.99
C ALA A 242 -4.24 -13.27 -18.90
N GLU A 243 -3.03 -12.71 -18.95
CA GLU A 243 -2.00 -12.94 -17.93
C GLU A 243 -2.40 -12.35 -16.58
N LEU A 244 -3.03 -11.18 -16.54
CA LEU A 244 -3.59 -10.59 -15.33
C LEU A 244 -4.68 -11.49 -14.72
N SER A 245 -5.55 -12.07 -15.55
CA SER A 245 -6.56 -13.02 -15.09
C SER A 245 -5.92 -14.28 -14.51
N GLN A 246 -4.91 -14.84 -15.17
CA GLN A 246 -4.17 -16.00 -14.67
C GLN A 246 -3.44 -15.69 -13.36
N ALA A 247 -2.75 -14.55 -13.29
CA ALA A 247 -2.07 -14.08 -12.10
C ALA A 247 -3.04 -13.95 -10.91
N ARG A 248 -4.20 -13.33 -11.14
CA ARG A 248 -5.25 -13.18 -10.13
C ARG A 248 -5.73 -14.53 -9.59
N ASN A 249 -5.99 -15.50 -10.48
CA ASN A 249 -6.37 -16.85 -10.08
C ASN A 249 -5.27 -17.53 -9.25
N GLY A 250 -4.00 -17.33 -9.61
CA GLY A 250 -2.86 -17.85 -8.87
C GLY A 250 -2.71 -17.29 -7.45
N LEU A 251 -3.25 -16.09 -7.19
CA LEU A 251 -3.21 -15.42 -5.89
C LEU A 251 -4.50 -15.59 -5.07
N ALA A 252 -5.57 -16.14 -5.65
CA ALA A 252 -6.89 -16.20 -5.02
C ALA A 252 -6.89 -16.92 -3.66
N GLU A 253 -6.16 -18.04 -3.56
CA GLU A 253 -6.03 -18.79 -2.31
C GLU A 253 -5.29 -17.97 -1.23
N ASP A 254 -4.24 -17.24 -1.61
CA ASP A 254 -3.41 -16.52 -0.66
C ASP A 254 -4.10 -15.26 -0.12
N VAL A 255 -4.84 -14.53 -0.97
CA VAL A 255 -5.65 -13.40 -0.51
C VAL A 255 -6.82 -13.85 0.36
N GLN A 256 -7.44 -14.99 0.04
CA GLN A 256 -8.53 -15.55 0.85
C GLN A 256 -8.01 -16.00 2.21
N TYR A 257 -6.91 -16.77 2.24
CA TYR A 257 -6.27 -17.18 3.49
C TYR A 257 -5.92 -15.97 4.36
N ASN A 258 -5.36 -14.92 3.75
CA ASN A 258 -4.99 -13.72 4.47
C ASN A 258 -6.18 -13.01 5.10
N PHE A 259 -7.31 -12.92 4.39
CA PHE A 259 -8.54 -12.35 4.93
C PHE A 259 -9.09 -13.20 6.09
N ASP A 260 -9.20 -14.51 5.90
CA ASP A 260 -9.73 -15.42 6.93
C ASP A 260 -8.83 -15.42 8.17
N TYR A 261 -7.52 -15.45 7.97
CA TYR A 261 -6.54 -15.39 9.05
C TYR A 261 -6.60 -14.04 9.75
N LEU A 262 -6.73 -12.93 9.01
CA LEU A 262 -6.89 -11.60 9.59
C LEU A 262 -8.08 -11.57 10.56
N CYS A 263 -9.27 -11.98 10.09
CA CYS A 263 -10.51 -11.91 10.85
C CYS A 263 -10.63 -12.94 11.98
N ASN A 264 -10.22 -14.19 11.74
CA ASN A 264 -10.51 -15.31 12.65
C ASN A 264 -9.29 -15.84 13.40
N GLY A 265 -8.07 -15.49 12.98
CA GLY A 265 -6.83 -15.98 13.60
C GLY A 265 -6.06 -14.86 14.30
N PHE A 266 -5.62 -13.88 13.52
CA PHE A 266 -4.82 -12.76 13.97
C PHE A 266 -5.60 -11.89 14.96
N TYR A 267 -6.81 -11.43 14.63
CA TYR A 267 -7.55 -10.53 15.52
C TYR A 267 -7.91 -11.15 16.87
N PRO A 268 -8.56 -12.33 16.95
CA PRO A 268 -8.98 -12.87 18.24
C PRO A 268 -7.79 -13.13 19.16
N HIS A 269 -6.70 -13.66 18.61
CA HIS A 269 -5.48 -13.92 19.36
C HIS A 269 -4.88 -12.65 19.98
N PHE A 270 -4.82 -11.55 19.23
CA PHE A 270 -4.26 -10.30 19.75
C PHE A 270 -5.24 -9.52 20.62
N ALA A 271 -6.55 -9.65 20.42
CA ALA A 271 -7.56 -9.06 21.29
C ALA A 271 -7.51 -9.67 22.71
N GLU A 272 -7.37 -10.99 22.82
CA GLU A 272 -7.17 -11.69 24.10
C GLU A 272 -5.90 -11.21 24.81
N LEU A 273 -4.77 -11.21 24.10
CA LEU A 273 -3.49 -10.70 24.63
C LEU A 273 -3.57 -9.24 25.08
N PHE A 274 -4.38 -8.42 24.42
CA PHE A 274 -4.59 -7.02 24.76
C PHE A 274 -5.38 -6.86 26.05
N VAL A 275 -6.49 -7.60 26.20
CA VAL A 275 -7.31 -7.60 27.43
C VAL A 275 -6.46 -8.03 28.63
N ASP A 276 -5.68 -9.10 28.48
CA ASP A 276 -4.82 -9.62 29.54
C ASP A 276 -3.73 -8.61 29.94
N SER A 277 -3.07 -7.99 28.95
CA SER A 277 -2.01 -7.00 29.20
C SER A 277 -2.55 -5.72 29.88
N PHE A 278 -3.75 -5.27 29.49
CA PHE A 278 -4.36 -4.08 30.10
C PHE A 278 -4.85 -4.36 31.53
N ALA A 279 -5.37 -5.57 31.78
CA ALA A 279 -5.76 -6.01 33.12
C ALA A 279 -4.56 -6.16 34.09
N GLU A 280 -3.37 -6.50 33.58
CA GLU A 280 -2.13 -6.50 34.36
C GLU A 280 -1.60 -5.09 34.66
N ILE A 281 -1.70 -4.14 33.71
CA ILE A 281 -1.24 -2.75 33.90
C ILE A 281 -2.15 -1.96 34.87
N MET A 282 -3.42 -2.36 34.99
CA MET A 282 -4.41 -1.72 35.87
C MET A 282 -4.45 -2.30 37.30
N LYS A 283 -3.58 -3.28 37.62
CA LYS A 283 -3.37 -3.81 38.97
C LYS A 283 -2.13 -3.19 39.60
#